data_AF-A0AAW1YPB7-F1
#
_entry.id   AF-A0AAW1YPB7-F1
#
_cell.length_a   1.000
_cell.length_b   1.000
_cell.length_c   1.000
_cell.angle_alpha   90.00
_cell.angle_beta   90.00
_cell.angle_gamma   90.00
#
_symmetry.space_group_name_H-M   'P 1'
#
loop_
_entity.id
_entity.type
_entity.pdbx_description
1 polymer ?
#
loop_
_entity_poly.entity_id
_entity_poly.type
_entity_poly.pdbx_seq_one_letter_code
_entity_poly.pdbx_strand_id
1 'polypeptide(L)'
;MMKDVPQETRDLAISCAEKLLDCKQFVKDYKPERMPINDPSVTCILCRVEFTDESDEYASLNPPPELVVVSNATVSDLKLAASKAFQDVYLILKRFQAEELVDYGGVDESTQVKNLLGSAEYVRMRGRCNAKSGWNSDSVPANFVCQGCKSSVSVANTGGPCKDEVVANVAGDSCSFGNSLTAPPDIR
;
A
#
# COMPACT_ATOMS: atom_id res chain seq x y z
N MET A 1 4.61 21.73 -39.42
CA MET A 1 3.73 20.64 -39.91
C MET A 1 3.55 19.65 -38.77
N MET A 2 2.47 19.77 -38.00
CA MET A 2 2.18 18.85 -36.88
C MET A 2 1.54 17.59 -37.46
N LYS A 3 2.13 16.42 -37.18
CA LYS A 3 1.56 15.13 -37.56
C LYS A 3 0.33 14.90 -36.69
N ASP A 4 -0.83 14.72 -37.32
CA ASP A 4 -2.06 14.41 -36.61
C ASP A 4 -1.92 13.02 -35.97
N VAL A 5 -2.08 12.96 -34.65
CA VAL A 5 -2.00 11.70 -33.91
C VAL A 5 -3.30 10.94 -34.17
N PRO A 6 -3.26 9.66 -34.58
CA PRO A 6 -4.46 8.87 -34.83
C PRO A 6 -5.41 8.88 -33.62
N GLN A 7 -6.71 9.03 -33.88
CA GLN A 7 -7.76 9.10 -32.85
C GLN A 7 -7.68 7.90 -31.88
N GLU A 8 -7.46 6.70 -32.41
CA GLU A 8 -7.33 5.47 -31.62
C GLU A 8 -6.14 5.52 -30.64
N THR A 9 -5.02 6.12 -31.06
CA THR A 9 -3.85 6.31 -30.19
C THR A 9 -4.14 7.32 -29.09
N ARG A 10 -4.93 8.35 -29.40
CA ARG A 10 -5.36 9.36 -28.41
C ARG A 10 -6.33 8.75 -27.40
N ASP A 11 -7.30 7.97 -27.85
CA ASP A 11 -8.30 7.32 -26.99
C ASP A 11 -7.66 6.26 -26.09
N LEU A 12 -6.68 5.50 -26.62
CA LEU A 12 -5.87 4.60 -25.81
C LEU A 12 -5.06 5.36 -24.75
N ALA A 13 -4.43 6.47 -25.13
CA ALA A 13 -3.66 7.29 -24.18
C ALA A 13 -4.54 7.89 -23.08
N ILE A 14 -5.75 8.35 -23.42
CA ILE A 14 -6.74 8.84 -22.45
C ILE A 14 -7.18 7.69 -21.54
N SER A 15 -7.56 6.53 -22.09
CA SER A 15 -7.97 5.37 -21.29
C SER A 15 -6.86 4.90 -20.33
N CYS A 16 -5.61 4.87 -20.80
CA CYS A 16 -4.46 4.55 -19.97
C CYS A 16 -4.22 5.61 -18.88
N ALA A 17 -4.36 6.90 -19.21
CA ALA A 17 -4.23 7.98 -18.24
C ALA A 17 -5.34 7.93 -17.20
N GLU A 18 -6.59 7.69 -17.59
CA GLU A 18 -7.73 7.47 -16.68
C GLU A 18 -7.47 6.29 -15.75
N LYS A 19 -6.97 5.17 -16.29
CA LYS A 19 -6.58 4.01 -15.49
C LYS A 19 -5.47 4.37 -14.51
N LEU A 20 -4.42 5.09 -14.93
CA LEU A 20 -3.31 5.54 -14.06
C LEU A 20 -3.76 6.52 -12.98
N LEU A 21 -4.73 7.38 -13.28
CA LEU A 21 -5.30 8.35 -12.35
C LEU A 21 -6.32 7.72 -11.40
N ASP A 22 -6.91 6.57 -11.75
CA ASP A 22 -7.68 5.73 -10.84
C ASP A 22 -6.74 4.95 -9.89
N CYS A 23 -6.04 5.72 -9.05
CA CYS A 23 -5.13 5.25 -8.01
C CYS A 23 -5.77 4.22 -7.05
N LYS A 24 -7.11 4.09 -7.05
CA LYS A 24 -7.86 3.12 -6.25
C LYS A 24 -7.57 1.67 -6.64
N GLN A 25 -7.17 1.42 -7.89
CA GLN A 25 -6.86 0.07 -8.37
C GLN A 25 -5.37 -0.30 -8.24
N PHE A 26 -4.51 0.67 -7.93
CA PHE A 26 -3.09 0.40 -7.74
C PHE A 26 -2.82 -0.07 -6.33
N VAL A 27 -2.65 -1.39 -6.20
CA VAL A 27 -2.13 -2.00 -4.99
C VAL A 27 -0.60 -1.94 -5.05
N LYS A 28 0.03 -1.51 -3.96
CA LYS A 28 1.48 -1.67 -3.78
C LYS A 28 1.81 -3.16 -3.69
N ASP A 29 2.32 -3.72 -4.78
CA ASP A 29 2.83 -5.09 -4.84
C ASP A 29 4.33 -5.08 -4.50
N TYR A 30 4.63 -5.15 -3.20
CA TYR A 30 6.01 -5.28 -2.72
C TYR A 30 6.48 -6.72 -2.95
N LYS A 31 7.53 -6.89 -3.77
CA LYS A 31 8.21 -8.18 -4.01
C LYS A 31 9.57 -8.12 -3.34
N PRO A 32 9.66 -8.33 -2.03
CA PRO A 32 10.91 -8.18 -1.32
C PRO A 32 11.94 -9.23 -1.81
N GLU A 33 11.50 -10.38 -2.34
CA GLU A 33 12.36 -11.39 -2.99
C GLU A 33 12.98 -10.90 -4.30
N ARG A 34 12.40 -9.87 -4.92
CA ARG A 34 12.91 -9.24 -6.15
C ARG A 34 13.70 -7.97 -5.88
N MET A 35 13.83 -7.56 -4.62
CA MET A 35 14.69 -6.43 -4.28
C MET A 35 16.16 -6.90 -4.28
N PRO A 36 17.05 -6.25 -5.05
CA PRO A 36 18.46 -6.58 -5.05
C PRO A 36 19.09 -6.10 -3.73
N ILE A 37 19.00 -6.92 -2.70
CA ILE A 37 19.68 -6.70 -1.42
C ILE A 37 21.07 -7.32 -1.53
N ASN A 38 22.07 -6.48 -1.75
CA ASN A 38 23.47 -6.92 -1.84
C ASN A 38 24.15 -7.02 -0.46
N ASP A 39 23.48 -6.55 0.60
CA ASP A 39 24.03 -6.49 1.96
C ASP A 39 23.36 -7.54 2.86
N PRO A 40 24.09 -8.54 3.37
CA PRO A 40 23.54 -9.58 4.25
C PRO A 40 23.09 -9.06 5.62
N SER A 41 23.40 -7.80 5.96
CA SER A 41 22.91 -7.15 7.17
C SER A 41 21.49 -6.61 7.02
N VAL A 42 21.04 -6.37 5.80
CA VAL A 42 19.73 -5.76 5.49
C VAL A 42 18.67 -6.85 5.36
N THR A 43 17.53 -6.64 5.98
CA THR A 43 16.37 -7.52 5.90
C THR A 43 15.15 -6.70 5.49
N CYS A 44 14.45 -7.16 4.46
CA CYS A 44 13.19 -6.61 4.00
C CYS A 44 12.06 -7.45 4.59
N ILE A 45 11.06 -6.81 5.20
CA ILE A 45 10.01 -7.50 5.93
C ILE A 45 8.68 -6.85 5.58
N LEU A 46 7.77 -7.63 5.05
CA LEU A 46 6.41 -7.22 4.80
C LEU A 46 5.60 -7.43 6.08
N CYS A 47 5.25 -6.32 6.75
CA CYS A 47 4.52 -6.35 8.00
C CYS A 47 3.02 -6.25 7.71
N ARG A 48 2.22 -7.19 8.21
CA ARG A 48 0.76 -7.03 8.35
C ARG A 48 0.43 -6.75 9.81
N VAL A 49 -0.52 -5.86 10.03
CA VAL A 49 -0.97 -5.49 11.38
C VAL A 49 -2.35 -6.05 11.68
N GLU A 50 -2.51 -6.53 12.91
CA GLU A 50 -3.76 -6.94 13.53
C GLU A 50 -3.96 -6.08 14.80
N PHE A 51 -5.19 -5.60 15.03
CA PHE A 51 -5.50 -4.72 16.16
C PHE A 51 -6.07 -5.52 17.34
N THR A 52 -5.69 -5.16 18.56
CA THR A 52 -6.30 -5.72 19.79
C THR A 52 -7.38 -4.86 20.41
N ASP A 53 -7.56 -3.63 19.92
CA ASP A 53 -8.65 -2.76 20.38
C ASP A 53 -9.98 -3.24 19.81
N GLU A 54 -10.93 -3.52 20.69
CA GLU A 54 -12.29 -3.97 20.34
C GLU A 54 -13.22 -2.80 19.91
N SER A 55 -12.70 -1.60 19.64
CA SER A 55 -13.56 -0.55 19.12
C SER A 55 -13.94 -0.87 17.68
N ASP A 56 -15.23 -0.69 17.35
CA ASP A 56 -15.77 -0.95 16.01
C ASP A 56 -15.03 -0.19 14.89
N GLU A 57 -14.39 0.94 15.24
CA GLU A 57 -13.58 1.76 14.33
C GLU A 57 -12.29 1.07 13.86
N TYR A 58 -11.67 0.22 14.70
CA TYR A 58 -10.42 -0.47 14.38
C TYR A 58 -10.63 -1.91 13.92
N ALA A 59 -11.74 -2.55 14.34
CA ALA A 59 -12.07 -3.93 13.98
C ALA A 59 -12.28 -4.15 12.46
N SER A 60 -12.66 -3.08 11.73
CA SER A 60 -12.84 -3.10 10.27
C SER A 60 -11.59 -2.68 9.49
N LEU A 61 -10.52 -2.25 10.16
CA LEU A 61 -9.29 -1.84 9.48
C LEU A 61 -8.49 -3.06 9.06
N ASN A 62 -8.31 -3.20 7.76
CA ASN A 62 -7.37 -4.15 7.16
C ASN A 62 -6.42 -3.38 6.23
N PRO A 63 -5.49 -2.59 6.79
CA PRO A 63 -4.53 -1.86 5.96
C PRO A 63 -3.70 -2.86 5.15
N PRO A 64 -3.33 -2.50 3.90
CA PRO A 64 -2.35 -3.26 3.14
C PRO A 64 -1.06 -3.49 3.96
N PRO A 65 -0.38 -4.63 3.77
CA PRO A 65 0.93 -4.84 4.36
C PRO A 65 1.94 -3.79 3.89
N GLU A 66 2.79 -3.32 4.80
CA GLU A 66 3.84 -2.35 4.47
C GLU A 66 5.23 -2.99 4.56
N LEU A 67 6.08 -2.60 3.62
CA LEU A 67 7.47 -3.05 3.58
C LEU A 67 8.31 -2.24 4.57
N VAL A 68 8.97 -2.94 5.48
CA VAL A 68 9.89 -2.40 6.47
C VAL A 68 11.27 -2.94 6.16
N VAL A 69 12.24 -2.04 6.02
CA VAL A 69 13.64 -2.38 5.74
C VAL A 69 14.47 -2.05 6.97
N VAL A 70 15.18 -3.05 7.49
CA VAL A 70 16.00 -2.94 8.71
C VAL A 70 17.40 -3.51 8.48
N SER A 71 18.40 -3.06 9.26
CA SER A 71 19.77 -3.59 9.21
C SER A 71 20.24 -4.03 10.59
N ASN A 72 20.61 -5.30 10.75
CA ASN A 72 21.02 -5.93 12.02
C ASN A 72 20.10 -5.61 13.22
N ALA A 73 18.81 -5.44 12.94
CA ALA A 73 17.83 -4.99 13.91
C ALA A 73 17.38 -6.13 14.85
N THR A 74 17.00 -5.73 16.07
CA THR A 74 16.32 -6.61 17.03
C THR A 74 14.80 -6.60 16.82
N VAL A 75 14.09 -7.47 17.53
CA VAL A 75 12.62 -7.49 17.54
C VAL A 75 12.05 -6.12 17.97
N SER A 76 12.65 -5.47 18.97
CA SER A 76 12.22 -4.12 19.39
C SER A 76 12.38 -3.08 18.29
N ASP A 77 13.49 -3.13 17.57
CA ASP A 77 13.78 -2.21 16.46
C ASP A 77 12.78 -2.40 15.32
N LEU A 78 12.41 -3.65 15.00
CA LEU A 78 11.41 -3.96 14.00
C LEU A 78 10.04 -3.40 14.38
N LYS A 79 9.59 -3.60 15.62
CA LYS A 79 8.32 -3.05 16.12
C LYS A 79 8.28 -1.53 15.98
N LEU A 80 9.39 -0.86 16.32
CA LEU A 80 9.51 0.59 16.18
C LEU A 80 9.46 1.03 14.71
N ALA A 81 10.24 0.38 13.85
CA ALA A 81 10.30 0.69 12.42
C ALA A 81 8.95 0.47 11.73
N ALA A 82 8.29 -0.63 12.02
CA ALA A 82 6.97 -0.93 11.50
C ALA A 82 5.92 0.06 12.03
N SER A 83 5.94 0.39 13.34
CA SER A 83 5.05 1.42 13.88
C SER A 83 5.18 2.74 13.11
N LYS A 84 6.41 3.18 12.85
CA LYS A 84 6.69 4.39 12.07
C LYS A 84 6.18 4.26 10.62
N ALA A 85 6.42 3.13 9.95
CA ALA A 85 5.98 2.92 8.58
C ALA A 85 4.45 3.07 8.44
N PHE A 86 3.68 2.44 9.33
CA PHE A 86 2.22 2.56 9.32
C PHE A 86 1.74 3.97 9.69
N GLN A 87 2.39 4.64 10.65
CA GLN A 87 2.06 6.02 11.04
C GLN A 87 2.36 7.05 9.93
N ASP A 88 3.34 6.78 9.07
CA ASP A 88 3.72 7.67 7.98
C ASP A 88 2.80 7.50 6.77
N VAL A 89 2.34 6.28 6.50
CA VAL A 89 1.51 5.97 5.33
C VAL A 89 0.02 6.17 5.60
N TYR A 90 -0.48 5.79 6.78
CA TYR A 90 -1.90 5.77 7.08
C TYR A 90 -2.26 6.81 8.14
N LEU A 91 -3.02 7.83 7.74
CA LEU A 91 -3.52 8.87 8.65
C LEU A 91 -4.29 8.30 9.84
N ILE A 92 -5.10 7.27 9.57
CA ILE A 92 -5.89 6.52 10.57
C ILE A 92 -5.02 5.76 11.59
N LEU A 93 -3.77 5.45 11.23
CA LEU A 93 -2.82 4.73 12.07
C LEU A 93 -1.74 5.66 12.65
N LYS A 94 -2.00 6.98 12.70
CA LYS A 94 -0.98 7.95 13.15
C LYS A 94 -0.48 7.73 14.58
N ARG A 95 -1.21 6.96 15.39
CA ARG A 95 -0.86 6.59 16.77
C ARG A 95 -0.67 5.09 16.97
N PHE A 96 -0.52 4.34 15.89
CA PHE A 96 -0.33 2.90 15.95
C PHE A 96 0.98 2.54 16.65
N GLN A 97 0.93 1.59 17.56
CA GLN A 97 2.11 1.00 18.19
C GLN A 97 2.05 -0.52 18.02
N ALA A 98 3.12 -1.08 17.44
CA ALA A 98 3.33 -2.51 17.37
C ALA A 98 3.81 -3.05 18.72
N GLU A 99 3.17 -4.10 19.19
CA GLU A 99 3.37 -4.64 20.54
C GLU A 99 3.96 -6.04 20.52
N GLU A 100 3.56 -6.86 19.55
CA GLU A 100 3.92 -8.27 19.50
C GLU A 100 4.05 -8.76 18.06
N LEU A 101 4.99 -9.68 17.83
CA LEU A 101 5.03 -10.48 16.62
C LEU A 101 4.21 -11.74 16.88
N VAL A 102 3.05 -11.86 16.24
CA VAL A 102 2.07 -12.92 16.52
C VAL A 102 2.66 -14.31 16.27
N ASP A 103 3.45 -14.43 15.21
CA ASP A 103 4.04 -15.71 14.80
C ASP A 103 5.26 -16.12 15.66
N TYR A 104 5.75 -15.22 16.53
CA TYR A 104 6.99 -15.37 17.31
C TYR A 104 6.81 -15.04 18.80
N GLY A 105 5.64 -15.38 19.36
CA GLY A 105 5.32 -15.14 20.77
C GLY A 105 6.35 -15.73 21.73
N GLY A 106 6.74 -14.95 22.75
CA GLY A 106 7.71 -15.35 23.78
C GLY A 106 9.18 -15.20 23.40
N VAL A 107 9.49 -14.70 22.21
CA VAL A 107 10.86 -14.32 21.82
C VAL A 107 11.28 -13.04 22.53
N ASP A 108 12.53 -12.99 22.99
CA ASP A 108 13.09 -11.82 23.66
C ASP A 108 13.27 -10.64 22.68
N GLU A 109 12.99 -9.42 23.16
CA GLU A 109 13.05 -8.20 22.35
C GLU A 109 14.45 -7.89 21.78
N SER A 110 15.52 -8.38 22.42
CA SER A 110 16.90 -8.22 21.95
C SER A 110 17.31 -9.22 20.88
N THR A 111 16.46 -10.21 20.58
CA THR A 111 16.73 -11.22 19.55
C THR A 111 16.84 -10.55 18.20
N GLN A 112 17.88 -10.88 17.43
CA GLN A 112 18.04 -10.35 16.08
C GLN A 112 17.00 -10.95 15.14
N VAL A 113 16.34 -10.09 14.37
CA VAL A 113 15.22 -10.46 13.50
C VAL A 113 15.64 -11.48 12.44
N LYS A 114 16.85 -11.34 11.90
CA LYS A 114 17.42 -12.29 10.92
C LYS A 114 17.58 -13.73 11.42
N ASN A 115 17.56 -13.92 12.74
CA ASN A 115 17.62 -15.26 13.33
C ASN A 115 16.22 -15.90 13.45
N LEU A 116 15.16 -15.10 13.33
CA LEU A 116 13.76 -15.50 13.48
C LEU A 116 13.07 -15.65 12.11
N LEU A 117 13.32 -14.68 11.23
CA LEU A 117 12.77 -14.62 9.88
C LEU A 117 13.82 -15.19 8.94
N GLY A 118 13.53 -16.37 8.37
CA GLY A 118 14.37 -16.99 7.35
C GLY A 118 14.25 -16.26 6.00
N SER A 119 14.09 -17.00 4.91
CA SER A 119 13.85 -16.42 3.58
C SER A 119 12.40 -15.98 3.33
N ALA A 120 11.49 -16.22 4.28
CA ALA A 120 10.09 -15.82 4.18
C ALA A 120 9.89 -14.48 4.91
N GLU A 121 9.74 -13.42 4.11
CA GLU A 121 9.81 -12.02 4.52
C GLU A 121 8.43 -11.44 4.87
N TYR A 122 7.59 -12.21 5.57
CA TYR A 122 6.25 -11.78 5.93
C TYR A 122 5.96 -12.05 7.41
N VAL A 123 5.51 -11.03 8.15
CA VAL A 123 5.25 -11.13 9.59
C VAL A 123 3.91 -10.52 9.93
N ARG A 124 3.14 -11.23 10.76
CA ARG A 124 1.96 -10.67 11.40
C ARG A 124 2.33 -10.06 12.74
N MET A 125 1.94 -8.81 12.91
CA MET A 125 2.18 -8.06 14.13
C MET A 125 0.87 -7.64 14.75
N ARG A 126 0.82 -7.71 16.07
CA ARG A 126 -0.28 -7.21 16.87
C ARG A 126 0.07 -5.83 17.39
N GLY A 127 -0.88 -4.91 17.36
CA GLY A 127 -0.68 -3.58 17.92
C GLY A 127 -1.95 -2.91 18.37
N ARG A 128 -1.80 -1.72 18.95
CA ARG A 128 -2.89 -0.89 19.47
C ARG A 128 -2.84 0.52 18.88
N CYS A 129 -4.00 1.17 18.88
CA CYS A 129 -4.14 2.57 18.48
C CYS A 129 -4.72 3.36 19.65
N ASN A 130 -3.89 4.14 20.33
CA ASN A 130 -4.33 4.96 21.46
C ASN A 130 -5.16 6.17 20.98
N ALA A 131 -6.40 5.93 20.57
CA ALA A 131 -7.34 6.96 20.12
C ALA A 131 -8.27 7.39 21.25
N LYS A 132 -7.79 8.31 22.09
CA LYS A 132 -8.66 9.10 22.99
C LYS A 132 -9.07 10.45 22.40
N SER A 133 -8.85 10.69 21.11
CA SER A 133 -9.34 11.90 20.45
C SER A 133 -9.87 11.52 19.08
N GLY A 134 -11.16 11.76 18.87
CA GLY A 134 -11.87 11.47 17.62
C GLY A 134 -11.08 11.95 16.41
N TRP A 135 -11.04 11.13 15.38
CA TRP A 135 -10.46 11.49 14.11
C TRP A 135 -11.24 12.68 13.56
N ASN A 136 -10.60 13.84 13.45
CA ASN A 136 -11.24 14.98 12.83
C ASN A 136 -11.20 14.74 11.30
N SER A 137 -12.35 14.35 10.73
CA SER A 137 -12.54 14.14 9.29
C SER A 137 -12.13 15.37 8.45
N ASP A 138 -12.00 16.52 9.08
CA ASP A 138 -11.53 17.79 8.51
C ASP A 138 -10.07 17.74 7.98
N SER A 139 -9.32 16.68 8.28
CA SER A 139 -7.91 16.55 7.85
C SER A 139 -7.75 16.10 6.40
N VAL A 140 -8.81 15.57 5.77
CA VAL A 140 -8.81 15.24 4.34
C VAL A 140 -9.46 16.39 3.60
N PRO A 141 -8.73 17.11 2.72
CA PRO A 141 -9.32 18.17 1.94
C PRO A 141 -10.47 17.59 1.10
N ALA A 142 -11.70 18.02 1.36
CA ALA A 142 -12.86 17.64 0.56
C ALA A 142 -12.78 18.15 -0.90
N ASN A 143 -11.81 19.03 -1.16
CA ASN A 143 -11.59 19.67 -2.45
C ASN A 143 -10.11 19.60 -2.82
N PHE A 144 -9.82 18.94 -3.93
CA PHE A 144 -8.51 18.99 -4.58
C PHE A 144 -8.55 20.04 -5.68
N VAL A 145 -7.64 21.01 -5.61
CA VAL A 145 -7.48 22.06 -6.62
C VAL A 145 -6.19 21.78 -7.39
N CYS A 146 -6.32 21.50 -8.69
CA CYS A 146 -5.16 21.39 -9.55
C CYS A 146 -4.59 22.78 -9.83
N GLN A 147 -3.36 23.06 -9.38
CA GLN A 147 -2.73 24.37 -9.59
C GLN A 147 -2.34 24.66 -11.05
N GLY A 148 -2.29 23.63 -11.91
CA GLY A 148 -2.00 23.78 -13.34
C GLY A 148 -3.20 24.29 -14.16
N CYS A 149 -4.39 23.73 -13.94
CA CYS A 149 -5.61 24.11 -14.67
C CYS A 149 -6.61 24.94 -13.85
N LYS A 150 -6.34 25.16 -12.56
CA LYS A 150 -7.23 25.84 -11.59
C LYS A 150 -8.61 25.21 -11.42
N SER A 151 -8.81 23.98 -11.89
CA SER A 151 -10.06 23.24 -11.73
C SER A 151 -10.13 22.58 -10.35
N SER A 152 -11.30 22.61 -9.73
CA SER A 152 -11.61 21.89 -8.49
C SER A 152 -12.47 20.67 -8.78
N VAL A 153 -12.10 19.52 -8.22
CA VAL A 153 -12.96 18.32 -8.16
C VAL A 153 -13.40 18.13 -6.71
N SER A 154 -14.70 18.10 -6.48
CA SER A 154 -15.29 17.78 -5.18
C SER A 154 -15.82 16.34 -5.21
N VAL A 155 -15.47 15.55 -4.19
CA VAL A 155 -16.04 14.21 -4.01
C VAL A 155 -17.29 14.36 -3.15
N ALA A 156 -18.47 14.20 -3.75
CA ALA A 156 -19.71 14.10 -2.98
C ALA A 156 -19.71 12.75 -2.23
N ASN A 157 -19.79 12.81 -0.91
CA ASN A 157 -19.87 11.62 -0.06
C ASN A 157 -21.23 10.94 -0.27
N THR A 158 -21.33 10.05 -1.25
CA THR A 158 -22.51 9.20 -1.42
C THR A 158 -22.37 8.00 -0.49
N GLY A 159 -22.67 8.25 0.79
CA GLY A 159 -22.85 7.20 1.80
C GLY A 159 -24.10 6.38 1.48
N GLY A 160 -23.99 5.47 0.52
CA GLY A 160 -24.99 4.45 0.21
C GLY A 160 -24.41 3.06 0.44
N PRO A 161 -25.20 2.11 0.99
CA PRO A 161 -24.74 0.74 1.17
C PRO A 161 -24.51 0.09 -0.21
N CYS A 162 -23.34 -0.52 -0.39
CA CYS A 162 -23.04 -1.34 -1.57
C CYS A 162 -24.07 -2.48 -1.65
N LYS A 163 -25.05 -2.34 -2.55
CA LYS A 163 -25.82 -3.49 -3.02
C LYS A 163 -25.08 -4.05 -4.21
N ASP A 164 -24.68 -5.31 -4.09
CA ASP A 164 -24.26 -6.14 -5.21
C ASP A 164 -25.39 -6.12 -6.26
N GLU A 165 -25.17 -5.43 -7.38
CA GLU A 165 -25.96 -5.68 -8.58
C GLU A 165 -25.14 -6.47 -9.59
N VAL A 166 -25.77 -7.58 -9.95
CA VAL A 166 -25.32 -8.68 -10.77
C VAL A 166 -24.88 -8.22 -12.17
N VAL A 167 -23.82 -8.88 -12.61
CA VAL A 167 -23.28 -8.93 -13.97
C VAL A 167 -24.37 -8.99 -15.05
N ALA A 168 -24.34 -8.03 -15.98
CA ALA A 168 -24.91 -8.20 -17.31
C ALA A 168 -23.79 -8.06 -18.34
N ASN A 169 -23.64 -9.13 -19.12
CA ASN A 169 -22.62 -9.38 -20.13
C ASN A 169 -22.53 -8.28 -21.20
N VAL A 170 -21.31 -7.93 -21.59
CA VAL A 170 -21.02 -7.63 -23.00
C VAL A 170 -19.96 -8.62 -23.46
N ALA A 171 -20.34 -9.36 -24.49
CA ALA A 171 -19.60 -10.41 -25.11
C ALA A 171 -18.34 -9.89 -25.82
N GLY A 172 -17.29 -10.72 -25.74
CA GLY A 172 -16.30 -10.94 -26.81
C GLY A 172 -15.53 -9.74 -27.32
N ASP A 173 -14.27 -9.62 -26.88
CA ASP A 173 -13.22 -10.01 -27.83
C ASP A 173 -11.96 -10.50 -27.11
N SER A 174 -11.46 -11.61 -27.62
CA SER A 174 -10.28 -12.32 -27.12
C SER A 174 -9.04 -11.75 -27.76
N CYS A 175 -8.03 -11.37 -26.98
CA CYS A 175 -6.63 -11.43 -27.43
C CYS A 175 -5.63 -11.38 -26.27
N SER A 176 -5.18 -12.59 -25.90
CA SER A 176 -3.78 -13.00 -25.78
C SER A 176 -2.79 -12.12 -25.02
N PHE A 177 -2.33 -12.68 -23.90
CA PHE A 177 -1.00 -12.38 -23.33
C PHE A 177 0.09 -12.58 -24.39
N GLY A 178 0.89 -11.53 -24.63
CA GLY A 178 2.08 -11.56 -25.48
C GLY A 178 3.18 -10.72 -24.86
N ASN A 179 4.26 -11.38 -24.44
CA ASN A 179 5.40 -10.84 -23.72
C ASN A 179 6.15 -9.75 -24.48
N SER A 180 6.73 -8.77 -23.77
CA SER A 180 8.17 -8.42 -23.82
C SER A 180 8.40 -7.02 -23.23
N LEU A 181 8.90 -6.97 -22.00
CA LEU A 181 9.59 -5.79 -21.49
C LEU A 181 10.97 -5.76 -22.14
N THR A 182 11.11 -5.01 -23.23
CA THR A 182 12.43 -4.75 -23.82
C THR A 182 13.15 -3.72 -22.95
N ALA A 183 14.33 -4.09 -22.45
CA ALA A 183 15.19 -3.31 -21.58
C ALA A 183 15.60 -1.95 -22.20
N PRO A 184 15.97 -0.94 -21.39
CA PRO A 184 16.50 0.32 -21.88
C PRO A 184 17.90 0.14 -22.51
N PRO A 185 18.28 0.94 -23.53
CA PRO A 185 19.61 0.86 -24.11
C PRO A 185 20.67 1.49 -23.20
N ASP A 186 21.71 0.72 -22.92
CA ASP A 186 22.97 1.19 -22.37
C ASP A 186 23.81 1.90 -23.45
N ILE A 187 24.16 3.15 -23.14
CA ILE A 187 25.44 3.86 -23.32
C ILE A 187 26.28 3.58 -24.58
N ARG A 188 26.60 4.67 -25.30
CA ARG A 188 28.01 5.02 -25.55
C ARG A 188 28.25 6.52 -25.60
#